data_AF-A0A7K4RYE2-F1
#
_entry.id   AF-A0A7K4RYE2-F1
#
_cell.length_a   1.000
_cell.length_b   1.000
_cell.length_c   1.000
_cell.angle_alpha   90.00
_cell.angle_beta   90.00
_cell.angle_gamma   90.00
#
_symmetry.space_group_name_H-M   'P 1'
#
loop_
_entity.id
_entity.type
_entity.pdbx_description
1 polymer ?
#
loop_
_entity_poly.entity_id
_entity_poly.type
_entity_poly.pdbx_seq_one_letter_code
_entity_poly.pdbx_strand_id
1 'polypeptide(L)'
;ARKAMKNGKSPVIIDNTNIHAWEMKPYVMMARENRYEVIFQEPDTPWKFNVQELTRRNTHRVPRETIQRMKEQYEHNVTFHSVLHSEKPSRDERSSNGPNRSYSTGAHSNRPPASTRRAQVARTNHMPFH
;
A
#
# COMPACT_ATOMS: atom_id res chain seq x y z
N ALA A 1 -2.80 23.29 3.83
CA ALA A 1 -4.03 23.35 2.99
C ALA A 1 -5.23 23.96 3.72
N ARG A 2 -5.89 23.23 4.62
CA ARG A 2 -7.17 23.63 5.26
C ARG A 2 -7.22 25.06 5.79
N LYS A 3 -6.28 25.45 6.65
CA LYS A 3 -6.22 26.81 7.21
C LYS A 3 -5.98 27.87 6.14
N ALA A 4 -5.12 27.58 5.17
CA ALA A 4 -4.80 28.50 4.08
C ALA A 4 -6.04 28.76 3.19
N MET A 5 -6.78 27.71 2.83
CA MET A 5 -8.02 27.81 2.05
C MET A 5 -9.12 28.56 2.82
N LYS A 6 -9.31 28.25 4.10
CA LYS A 6 -10.27 28.99 4.97
C LYS A 6 -9.94 30.48 5.07
N ASN A 7 -8.66 30.82 5.05
CA ASN A 7 -8.17 32.20 5.11
C ASN A 7 -8.07 32.87 3.73
N GLY A 8 -8.59 32.25 2.66
CA GLY A 8 -8.59 32.81 1.30
C GLY A 8 -7.20 32.97 0.68
N LYS A 9 -6.18 32.23 1.13
CA LYS A 9 -4.82 32.29 0.55
C LYS A 9 -4.79 31.63 -0.83
N SER A 10 -4.13 32.25 -1.80
CA SER A 10 -3.98 31.71 -3.16
C SER A 10 -2.57 31.99 -3.70
N PRO A 11 -1.90 31.04 -4.39
CA PRO A 11 -2.34 29.64 -4.59
C PRO A 11 -2.10 28.77 -3.34
N VAL A 12 -2.75 27.60 -3.29
CA VAL A 12 -2.47 26.54 -2.29
C VAL A 12 -2.01 25.29 -3.03
N ILE A 13 -0.74 24.92 -2.86
CA ILE A 13 -0.13 23.77 -3.52
C ILE A 13 -0.18 22.55 -2.59
N ILE A 14 -0.62 21.41 -3.12
CA ILE A 14 -0.60 20.12 -2.45
C ILE A 14 0.48 19.26 -3.11
N ASP A 15 1.68 19.25 -2.53
CA ASP A 15 2.83 18.49 -3.02
C ASP A 15 2.93 17.15 -2.30
N ASN A 16 2.10 16.20 -2.72
CA ASN A 16 2.14 14.81 -2.24
C ASN A 16 2.04 13.89 -3.45
N THR A 17 2.55 12.67 -3.34
CA THR A 17 2.62 11.76 -4.50
C THR A 17 1.25 11.46 -5.10
N ASN A 18 0.21 11.26 -4.25
CA ASN A 18 -1.18 11.01 -4.64
C ASN A 18 -1.29 10.12 -5.90
N ILE A 19 -0.92 8.86 -5.78
CA ILE A 19 -0.88 7.96 -6.95
C ILE A 19 -2.27 7.47 -7.35
N HIS A 20 -3.24 7.56 -6.43
CA HIS A 20 -4.63 7.19 -6.66
C HIS A 20 -5.58 8.38 -6.51
N ALA A 21 -6.65 8.43 -7.31
CA ALA A 21 -7.66 9.48 -7.25
C ALA A 21 -8.30 9.61 -5.85
N TRP A 22 -8.49 8.50 -5.13
CA TRP A 22 -9.09 8.53 -3.79
C TRP A 22 -8.20 9.23 -2.76
N GLU A 23 -6.88 9.25 -2.97
CA GLU A 23 -5.94 10.00 -2.11
C GLU A 23 -6.08 11.51 -2.29
N MET A 24 -6.52 11.95 -3.49
CA MET A 24 -6.74 13.36 -3.82
C MET A 24 -8.08 13.89 -3.29
N LYS A 25 -9.09 13.01 -3.18
CA LYS A 25 -10.46 13.33 -2.78
C LYS A 25 -10.59 14.27 -1.58
N PRO A 26 -9.88 14.09 -0.44
CA PRO A 26 -9.98 15.02 0.68
C PRO A 26 -9.53 16.46 0.36
N TYR A 27 -8.56 16.64 -0.54
CA TYR A 27 -8.11 17.98 -0.95
C TYR A 27 -9.11 18.63 -1.90
N VAL A 28 -9.66 17.85 -2.83
CA VAL A 28 -10.68 18.30 -3.78
C VAL A 28 -11.96 18.75 -3.07
N MET A 29 -12.43 17.95 -2.11
CA MET A 29 -13.59 18.31 -1.29
C MET A 29 -13.35 19.62 -0.52
N MET A 30 -12.17 19.75 0.09
CA MET A 30 -11.79 20.96 0.82
C MET A 30 -11.71 22.20 -0.08
N ALA A 31 -11.18 22.07 -1.30
CA ALA A 31 -11.15 23.14 -2.27
C ALA A 31 -12.57 23.57 -2.68
N ARG A 32 -13.45 22.61 -2.97
CA ARG A 32 -14.86 22.84 -3.32
C ARG A 32 -15.60 23.62 -2.23
N GLU A 33 -15.47 23.20 -0.97
CA GLU A 33 -16.09 23.87 0.19
C GLU A 33 -15.64 25.33 0.34
N ASN A 34 -14.42 25.64 -0.07
CA ASN A 34 -13.84 26.99 0.03
C ASN A 34 -13.87 27.75 -1.31
N ARG A 35 -14.59 27.24 -2.33
CA ARG A 35 -14.73 27.84 -3.67
C ARG A 35 -13.40 28.07 -4.40
N TYR A 36 -12.47 27.13 -4.26
CA TYR A 36 -11.23 27.11 -5.03
C TYR A 36 -11.42 26.34 -6.34
N GLU A 37 -10.79 26.82 -7.40
CA GLU A 37 -10.52 26.03 -8.59
C GLU A 37 -9.43 24.99 -8.30
N VAL A 38 -9.60 23.78 -8.86
CA VAL A 38 -8.66 22.67 -8.68
C VAL A 38 -8.03 22.36 -10.03
N ILE A 39 -6.70 22.45 -10.08
CA ILE A 39 -5.89 22.09 -11.24
C ILE A 39 -5.03 20.88 -10.86
N PHE A 40 -5.09 19.83 -11.66
CA PHE A 40 -4.23 18.65 -11.51
C PHE A 40 -3.00 18.84 -12.39
N GLN A 41 -1.82 18.82 -11.77
CA GLN A 41 -0.57 19.06 -12.46
C GLN A 41 0.38 17.87 -12.26
N GLU A 42 0.77 17.24 -13.36
CA GLU A 42 1.89 16.30 -13.35
C GLU A 42 3.22 17.04 -13.46
N PRO A 43 4.31 16.51 -12.87
CA PRO A 43 5.64 17.04 -13.10
C PRO A 43 5.97 17.01 -14.59
N ASP A 44 6.35 18.14 -15.17
CA ASP A 44 6.87 18.21 -16.53
C ASP A 44 8.37 17.87 -16.53
N THR A 45 8.66 16.59 -16.34
CA THR A 45 10.03 16.10 -16.32
C THR A 45 10.16 14.83 -17.16
N PRO A 46 11.25 14.68 -17.95
CA PRO A 46 11.48 13.47 -18.75
C PRO A 46 11.58 12.18 -17.93
N TRP A 47 11.88 12.30 -16.63
CA TRP A 47 12.13 11.17 -15.73
C TRP A 47 10.96 10.83 -14.81
N LYS A 48 9.80 11.50 -14.93
CA LYS A 48 8.64 11.31 -14.04
C LYS A 48 8.15 9.85 -13.93
N PHE A 49 8.42 9.01 -14.92
CA PHE A 49 8.10 7.58 -14.92
C PHE A 49 9.33 6.66 -15.06
N ASN A 50 10.53 7.21 -14.92
CA ASN A 50 11.77 6.42 -14.95
C ASN A 50 12.13 5.99 -13.53
N VAL A 51 11.88 4.72 -13.20
CA VAL A 51 12.11 4.17 -11.85
C VAL A 51 13.57 4.28 -11.40
N GLN A 52 14.52 4.14 -12.33
CA GLN A 52 15.93 4.29 -12.01
C GLN A 52 16.27 5.73 -11.62
N GLU A 53 15.82 6.71 -12.40
CA GLU A 53 16.01 8.13 -12.09
C GLU A 53 15.26 8.55 -10.82
N LEU A 54 14.03 8.07 -10.63
CA LEU A 54 13.26 8.31 -9.40
C LEU A 54 13.96 7.75 -8.18
N THR A 55 14.49 6.52 -8.25
CA THR A 55 15.26 5.91 -7.16
C THR A 55 16.53 6.70 -6.86
N ARG A 56 17.25 7.14 -7.90
CA ARG A 56 18.48 7.92 -7.77
C ARG A 56 18.23 9.30 -7.14
N ARG A 57 17.10 9.93 -7.46
CA ARG A 57 16.72 11.29 -6.99
C ARG A 57 15.95 11.29 -5.66
N ASN A 58 15.50 10.12 -5.19
CA ASN A 58 14.68 9.96 -4.00
C ASN A 58 15.47 10.26 -2.72
N THR A 59 15.08 11.32 -2.01
CA THR A 59 15.67 11.77 -0.75
C THR A 59 15.11 11.03 0.48
N HIS A 60 13.92 10.43 0.36
CA HIS A 60 13.21 9.75 1.45
C HIS A 60 13.57 8.26 1.59
N ARG A 61 14.54 7.78 0.80
CA ARG A 61 15.04 6.39 0.81
C ARG A 61 13.96 5.32 0.60
N VAL A 62 12.86 5.68 -0.06
CA VAL A 62 11.86 4.74 -0.57
C VAL A 62 12.53 3.64 -1.44
N PRO A 63 12.34 2.35 -1.15
CA PRO A 63 12.93 1.27 -1.94
C PRO A 63 12.50 1.30 -3.40
N ARG A 64 13.40 0.83 -4.30
CA ARG A 64 13.15 0.78 -5.74
C ARG A 64 11.87 0.00 -6.09
N GLU A 65 11.62 -1.09 -5.39
CA GLU A 65 10.45 -1.97 -5.58
C GLU A 65 9.15 -1.23 -5.23
N THR A 66 9.23 -0.35 -4.23
CA THR A 66 8.08 0.48 -3.84
C THR A 66 7.82 1.55 -4.90
N ILE A 67 8.86 2.22 -5.42
CA ILE A 67 8.74 3.17 -6.53
C ILE A 67 8.18 2.50 -7.79
N GLN A 68 8.67 1.30 -8.11
CA GLN A 68 8.18 0.50 -9.23
C GLN A 68 6.67 0.23 -9.08
N ARG A 69 6.25 -0.26 -7.91
CA ARG A 69 4.84 -0.50 -7.62
C ARG A 69 4.01 0.79 -7.67
N MET A 70 4.50 1.89 -7.09
CA MET A 70 3.82 3.18 -7.12
C MET A 70 3.61 3.67 -8.56
N LYS A 71 4.62 3.50 -9.43
CA LYS A 71 4.51 3.81 -10.86
C LYS A 71 3.47 2.93 -11.55
N GLU A 72 3.49 1.62 -11.30
CA GLU A 72 2.53 0.67 -11.91
C GLU A 72 1.07 0.97 -11.51
N GLN A 73 0.88 1.47 -10.28
CA GLN A 73 -0.42 1.81 -9.74
C GLN A 73 -0.87 3.25 -10.03
N TYR A 74 -0.01 4.07 -10.66
CA TYR A 74 -0.28 5.48 -10.88
C TYR A 74 -1.48 5.69 -11.83
N GLU A 75 -2.50 6.39 -11.35
CA GLU A 75 -3.68 6.74 -12.13
C GLU A 75 -3.42 8.04 -12.92
N HIS A 76 -3.54 7.94 -14.24
CA HIS A 76 -3.27 9.05 -15.16
C HIS A 76 -4.57 9.78 -15.52
N ASN A 77 -4.46 11.02 -16.00
CA ASN A 77 -5.58 11.80 -16.52
C ASN A 77 -6.76 11.94 -15.52
N VAL A 78 -6.44 12.11 -14.23
CA VAL A 78 -7.44 12.33 -13.20
C VAL A 78 -8.22 13.62 -13.45
N THR A 79 -9.52 13.56 -13.19
CA THR A 79 -10.41 14.71 -13.32
C THR A 79 -11.07 14.98 -11.98
N PHE A 80 -11.63 16.18 -11.83
CA PHE A 80 -12.42 16.51 -10.64
C PHE A 80 -13.54 15.49 -10.41
N HIS A 81 -14.22 15.06 -11.49
CA HIS A 81 -15.29 14.08 -11.42
C HIS A 81 -14.78 12.69 -11.02
N SER A 82 -13.70 12.18 -11.63
CA SER A 82 -13.17 10.86 -11.27
C SER A 82 -12.69 10.81 -9.81
N VAL A 83 -12.09 11.90 -9.32
CA VAL A 83 -11.67 12.01 -7.92
C VAL A 83 -12.88 12.00 -6.97
N LEU A 84 -13.97 12.70 -7.29
CA LEU A 84 -15.16 12.68 -6.43
C LEU A 84 -15.83 11.30 -6.34
N HIS A 85 -15.78 10.49 -7.40
CA HIS A 85 -16.38 9.16 -7.43
C HIS A 85 -15.42 8.04 -7.00
N SER A 86 -14.14 8.35 -6.80
CA SER A 86 -13.15 7.37 -6.35
C SER A 86 -13.39 6.90 -4.91
N GLU A 87 -13.07 5.63 -4.67
CA GLU A 87 -13.16 4.98 -3.36
C GLU A 87 -11.86 4.26 -3.02
N LYS A 88 -11.57 4.20 -1.72
CA LYS A 88 -10.42 3.45 -1.22
C LYS A 88 -10.77 1.96 -1.24
N PRO A 89 -9.93 1.08 -1.82
CA PRO A 89 -10.20 -0.35 -1.83
C PRO A 89 -10.33 -0.91 -0.40
N SER A 90 -11.34 -1.77 -0.19
CA SER A 90 -11.54 -2.44 1.09
C SER A 90 -10.42 -3.44 1.38
N ARG A 91 -10.08 -3.62 2.65
CA ARG A 91 -8.97 -4.49 3.07
C ARG A 91 -9.31 -5.98 2.92
N ASP A 92 -10.59 -6.31 2.77
CA ASP A 92 -11.10 -7.69 2.84
C ASP A 92 -10.96 -8.50 1.55
N GLU A 93 -10.66 -7.87 0.41
CA GLU A 93 -10.55 -8.57 -0.89
C GLU A 93 -9.24 -9.35 -1.09
N ARG A 94 -8.26 -9.25 -0.16
CA ARG A 94 -6.96 -9.93 -0.29
C ARG A 94 -6.94 -11.40 0.16
N SER A 95 -8.03 -11.94 0.70
CA SER A 95 -8.05 -13.30 1.28
C SER A 95 -8.52 -14.41 0.32
N SER A 96 -8.94 -14.11 -0.91
CA SER A 96 -9.67 -15.09 -1.75
C SER A 96 -8.82 -15.86 -2.77
N ASN A 97 -7.55 -15.53 -2.99
CA ASN A 97 -6.68 -16.24 -3.95
C ASN A 97 -5.57 -17.03 -3.25
N GLY A 98 -5.95 -18.10 -2.55
CA GLY A 98 -5.04 -19.19 -2.19
C GLY A 98 -4.96 -20.22 -3.32
N PRO A 99 -3.79 -20.81 -3.62
CA PRO A 99 -3.65 -21.75 -4.73
C PRO A 99 -4.40 -23.05 -4.42
N ASN A 100 -5.28 -23.45 -5.34
CA ASN A 100 -6.04 -24.68 -5.33
C ASN A 100 -5.08 -25.89 -5.42
N ARG A 101 -4.66 -26.46 -4.29
CA ARG A 101 -3.99 -27.76 -4.24
C ARG A 101 -5.05 -28.86 -4.25
N SER A 102 -5.46 -29.27 -5.45
CA SER A 102 -6.22 -30.50 -5.66
C SER A 102 -5.29 -31.71 -5.42
N TYR A 103 -5.41 -32.35 -4.25
CA TYR A 103 -4.93 -33.71 -4.07
C TYR A 103 -6.14 -34.63 -3.90
N SER A 104 -6.48 -35.29 -5.01
CA SER A 104 -7.27 -36.50 -5.01
C SER A 104 -6.33 -37.66 -4.68
N THR A 105 -6.44 -38.28 -3.51
CA THR A 105 -5.92 -39.63 -3.26
C THR A 105 -6.68 -40.29 -2.10
N GLY A 106 -7.52 -41.26 -2.47
CA GLY A 106 -7.67 -42.57 -1.84
C GLY A 106 -7.71 -42.68 -0.32
N ALA A 107 -8.91 -42.99 0.19
CA ALA A 107 -9.09 -43.71 1.45
C ALA A 107 -8.31 -45.03 1.43
N HIS A 108 -7.53 -45.32 2.47
CA HIS A 108 -7.30 -46.67 3.02
C HIS A 108 -7.00 -46.54 4.52
N SER A 109 -7.84 -47.17 5.32
CA SER A 109 -7.73 -47.36 6.76
C SER A 109 -6.58 -48.30 7.11
N ASN A 110 -5.94 -48.11 8.29
CA ASN A 110 -5.81 -49.14 9.33
C ASN A 110 -5.15 -48.62 10.62
N ARG A 111 -5.69 -49.09 11.76
CA ARG A 111 -5.31 -48.82 13.15
C ARG A 111 -4.03 -49.59 13.59
N PRO A 112 -3.42 -49.23 14.75
CA PRO A 112 -2.08 -49.67 15.20
C PRO A 112 -2.12 -50.90 16.12
N PRO A 113 -0.96 -51.36 16.64
CA PRO A 113 -0.78 -51.32 18.10
C PRO A 113 0.64 -50.95 18.58
N ALA A 114 0.78 -50.92 19.91
CA ALA A 114 1.65 -50.08 20.72
C ALA A 114 2.99 -50.70 21.19
N SER A 115 3.81 -49.78 21.75
CA SER A 115 4.62 -49.93 22.97
C SER A 115 6.07 -50.44 22.85
N THR A 116 7.05 -49.63 23.26
CA THR A 116 7.62 -49.66 24.64
C THR A 116 8.88 -48.78 24.76
N ARG A 117 8.83 -47.82 25.72
CA ARG A 117 9.88 -47.21 26.57
C ARG A 117 11.32 -47.07 26.04
N ARG A 118 11.91 -45.86 26.19
CA ARG A 118 12.87 -45.53 27.28
C ARG A 118 13.18 -44.02 27.33
N ALA A 119 13.25 -43.48 28.55
CA ALA A 119 13.60 -42.11 28.88
C ALA A 119 15.07 -41.97 29.29
N GLN A 120 15.69 -40.83 28.95
CA GLN A 120 16.78 -40.11 29.66
C GLN A 120 16.70 -38.65 29.17
N VAL A 121 16.28 -37.62 29.92
CA VAL A 121 16.85 -36.92 31.11
C VAL A 121 18.24 -36.32 30.90
N ALA A 122 18.29 -34.99 30.70
CA ALA A 122 19.14 -33.99 31.39
C ALA A 122 18.81 -32.60 30.79
N ARG A 123 18.10 -31.67 31.45
CA ARG A 123 18.58 -30.66 32.44
C ARG A 123 19.84 -29.92 31.94
N THR A 124 19.86 -28.60 31.75
CA THR A 124 19.67 -27.57 32.79
C THR A 124 19.35 -26.18 32.20
N ASN A 125 18.59 -25.40 32.98
CA ASN A 125 18.41 -23.95 32.84
C ASN A 125 19.65 -23.20 33.36
N HIS A 126 20.05 -22.11 32.71
CA HIS A 126 20.67 -20.95 33.38
C HIS A 126 20.54 -19.67 32.53
N MET A 127 19.91 -18.66 33.14
CA MET A 127 20.01 -17.21 32.88
C MET A 127 20.80 -16.59 34.07
N PRO A 128 21.07 -15.26 34.23
CA PRO A 128 21.19 -14.10 33.32
C PRO A 128 22.44 -13.18 33.62
N PHE A 129 22.39 -11.91 33.15
CA PHE A 129 23.19 -10.67 33.42
C PHE A 129 24.36 -10.41 32.44
N HIS A 130 24.56 -9.24 31.83
CA HIS A 130 24.26 -7.83 32.16
C HIS A 130 23.50 -7.07 31.06
#